data_AF-A0A9D5BK22-F1
#
_entry.id   AF-A0A9D5BK22-F1
#
_cell.length_a   1.000
_cell.length_b   1.000
_cell.length_c   1.000
_cell.angle_alpha   90.00
_cell.angle_beta   90.00
_cell.angle_gamma   90.00
#
_symmetry.space_group_name_H-M   'P 1'
#
loop_
_entity.id
_entity.type
_entity.pdbx_description
1 polymer ?
#
loop_
_entity_poly.entity_id
_entity_poly.type
_entity_poly.pdbx_seq_one_letter_code
_entity_poly.pdbx_strand_id
1 'polypeptide(L)'
;MVVRFSPFSLKLSQQPHNHEFSCFSKQVAVSCSYGLKRFDLRRPQILSSAFGGKSNGLRVFVVSDLHTDYDENLKWVECLSNVKYKDDVLLVAGDVAETYSKFVVTMSLLRERFEHVFYVPGNHDLWCRREGQNYVDSVEKFNKLLEACKRIGVETNPMVVGALGIIPLFSWYHESFDKEEDITGYRIPSLEMVTILLSPSM
;
A
#
# COMPACT_ATOMS: atom_id res chain seq x y z
N MET A 1 8.92 -10.39 13.16
CA MET A 1 8.77 -10.49 14.62
C MET A 1 7.38 -9.99 14.97
N VAL A 2 6.42 -10.89 15.25
CA VAL A 2 5.03 -10.50 15.57
C VAL A 2 4.87 -10.63 17.08
N VAL A 3 4.67 -9.50 17.76
CA VAL A 3 4.40 -9.47 19.20
C VAL A 3 2.91 -9.70 19.40
N ARG A 4 2.55 -10.86 19.96
CA ARG A 4 1.19 -11.17 20.41
C ARG A 4 1.10 -10.93 21.91
N PHE A 5 0.18 -10.07 22.34
CA PHE A 5 -0.30 -10.08 23.73
C PHE A 5 -1.50 -11.01 23.81
N SER A 6 -1.42 -12.04 24.67
CA SER A 6 -2.54 -12.92 25.02
C SER A 6 -2.83 -12.79 26.51
N PRO A 7 -4.03 -12.35 26.90
CA PRO A 7 -4.61 -12.72 28.18
C PRO A 7 -5.35 -14.06 28.02
N PHE A 8 -4.96 -15.04 28.82
CA PHE A 8 -5.61 -16.33 28.97
C PHE A 8 -7.06 -16.18 29.47
N SER A 9 -8.00 -16.93 28.89
CA SER A 9 -8.97 -17.70 29.69
C SER A 9 -9.69 -18.80 28.88
N LEU A 10 -10.17 -19.79 29.63
CA LEU A 10 -10.44 -21.19 29.29
C LEU A 10 -11.83 -21.52 28.71
N LYS A 11 -11.88 -22.59 27.88
CA LYS A 11 -12.96 -23.59 27.65
C LYS A 11 -14.24 -23.07 26.92
N LEU A 12 -15.02 -23.83 26.14
CA LEU A 12 -15.24 -25.28 25.99
C LEU A 12 -15.84 -25.59 24.57
N SER A 13 -15.75 -26.87 24.17
CA SER A 13 -16.30 -27.57 23.00
C SER A 13 -17.73 -27.25 22.53
N GLN A 14 -17.97 -27.27 21.20
CA GLN A 14 -18.93 -28.16 20.50
C GLN A 14 -18.95 -27.93 18.96
N GLN A 15 -18.82 -29.01 18.19
CA GLN A 15 -19.25 -29.15 16.78
C GLN A 15 -20.77 -29.45 16.72
N PRO A 16 -21.52 -29.46 15.58
CA PRO A 16 -21.10 -29.73 14.19
C PRO A 16 -21.88 -29.06 13.00
N HIS A 17 -21.47 -29.44 11.77
CA HIS A 17 -22.19 -29.60 10.48
C HIS A 17 -22.30 -28.46 9.43
N ASN A 18 -21.49 -28.66 8.37
CA ASN A 18 -21.70 -28.58 6.90
C ASN A 18 -22.81 -27.68 6.30
N HIS A 19 -22.39 -26.83 5.35
CA HIS A 19 -22.97 -26.79 4.00
C HIS A 19 -21.94 -26.22 2.99
N GLU A 20 -21.71 -26.96 1.91
CA GLU A 20 -20.82 -26.60 0.79
C GLU A 20 -21.46 -25.53 -0.11
N PHE A 21 -20.67 -24.53 -0.51
CA PHE A 21 -20.89 -23.77 -1.74
C PHE A 21 -19.57 -23.69 -2.50
N SER A 22 -19.52 -24.41 -3.62
CA SER A 22 -18.40 -24.39 -4.58
C SER A 22 -18.52 -23.15 -5.47
N CYS A 23 -17.47 -22.31 -5.51
CA CYS A 23 -17.27 -21.36 -6.60
C CYS A 23 -15.81 -21.46 -7.08
N PHE A 24 -15.68 -21.86 -8.34
CA PHE A 24 -14.43 -22.17 -9.04
C PHE A 24 -13.49 -20.95 -9.11
N SER A 25 -12.36 -21.02 -8.43
CA SER A 25 -11.23 -20.12 -8.67
C SER A 25 -10.35 -20.70 -9.78
N LYS A 26 -10.29 -20.02 -10.94
CA LYS A 26 -9.37 -20.37 -12.02
C LYS A 26 -7.94 -20.08 -11.55
N GLN A 27 -7.13 -21.14 -11.48
CA GLN A 27 -5.69 -21.08 -11.27
C GLN A 27 -5.04 -20.35 -12.46
N VAL A 28 -4.36 -19.24 -12.20
CA VAL A 28 -3.41 -18.66 -13.15
C VAL A 28 -2.08 -19.37 -12.91
N ALA A 29 -1.71 -20.28 -13.81
CA ALA A 29 -0.41 -20.92 -13.81
C ALA A 29 0.60 -20.02 -14.54
N VAL A 30 1.51 -19.41 -13.79
CA VAL A 30 2.73 -18.81 -14.35
C VAL A 30 3.82 -19.87 -14.30
N SER A 31 4.25 -20.38 -15.45
CA SER A 31 5.41 -21.27 -15.53
C SER A 31 6.67 -20.45 -15.75
N CYS A 32 7.51 -20.34 -14.72
CA CYS A 32 8.91 -19.95 -14.89
C CYS A 32 9.78 -21.17 -14.60
N SER A 33 10.59 -21.55 -15.58
CA SER A 33 11.35 -22.80 -15.63
C SER A 33 12.72 -22.65 -14.97
N TYR A 34 12.78 -22.52 -13.65
CA TYR A 34 13.98 -22.84 -12.87
C TYR A 34 13.55 -23.47 -11.54
N GLY A 35 14.14 -24.63 -11.22
CA GLY A 35 13.73 -25.50 -10.14
C GLY A 35 13.76 -24.85 -8.76
N LEU A 36 12.64 -24.29 -8.33
CA LEU A 36 12.33 -24.04 -6.93
C LEU A 36 11.31 -25.08 -6.46
N LYS A 37 11.60 -25.75 -5.35
CA LYS A 37 10.61 -26.53 -4.59
C LYS A 37 9.36 -25.66 -4.41
N ARG A 38 8.23 -26.12 -4.94
CA ARG A 38 6.92 -25.50 -4.74
C ARG A 38 6.61 -25.46 -3.24
N PHE A 39 6.91 -24.34 -2.60
CA PHE A 39 6.27 -24.01 -1.34
C PHE A 39 4.90 -23.44 -1.71
N ASP A 40 3.85 -24.19 -1.39
CA ASP A 40 2.48 -23.70 -1.40
C ASP A 40 2.37 -22.64 -0.28
N LEU A 41 2.83 -21.43 -0.56
CA LEU A 41 2.69 -20.27 0.31
C LEU A 41 1.23 -19.82 0.27
N ARG A 42 0.32 -20.64 0.83
CA ARG A 42 -1.01 -20.17 1.13
C ARG A 42 -0.89 -19.10 2.20
N ARG A 43 -1.16 -17.85 1.82
CA ARG A 43 -1.37 -16.77 2.78
C ARG A 43 -2.42 -17.27 3.79
N PRO A 44 -2.09 -17.34 5.09
CA PRO A 44 -3.07 -17.76 6.09
C PRO A 44 -4.31 -16.89 5.93
N GLN A 45 -5.45 -17.53 5.72
CA GLN A 45 -6.72 -16.83 5.77
C GLN A 45 -6.81 -16.20 7.16
N ILE A 46 -6.96 -14.88 7.22
CA ILE A 46 -7.26 -14.20 8.47
C ILE A 46 -8.59 -14.79 8.95
N LEU A 47 -8.53 -15.65 9.97
CA LEU A 47 -9.71 -16.22 10.60
C LEU A 47 -10.58 -15.04 11.06
N SER A 48 -11.76 -14.88 10.45
CA SER A 48 -12.84 -14.12 11.05
C SER A 48 -12.99 -14.64 12.46
N SER A 49 -12.96 -13.74 13.46
CA SER A 49 -13.10 -14.09 14.86
C SER A 49 -14.31 -15.01 15.02
N ALA A 50 -14.05 -16.29 15.29
CA ALA A 50 -15.05 -17.33 15.35
C ALA A 50 -15.89 -17.16 16.63
N PHE A 51 -16.83 -16.23 16.59
CA PHE A 51 -17.97 -16.14 17.52
C PHE A 51 -19.18 -15.70 16.70
N GLY A 52 -20.19 -16.56 16.62
CA GLY A 52 -21.38 -16.41 15.79
C GLY A 52 -22.12 -15.09 16.05
N GLY A 53 -22.07 -14.21 15.06
CA GLY A 53 -22.60 -12.86 15.02
C GLY A 53 -21.76 -12.07 14.03
N LYS A 54 -22.30 -11.08 13.31
CA LYS A 54 -21.46 -10.12 12.56
C LYS A 54 -20.43 -9.59 13.56
N SER A 55 -19.17 -9.99 13.44
CA SER A 55 -18.11 -9.39 14.24
C SER A 55 -18.01 -7.93 13.78
N ASN A 56 -18.66 -7.03 14.51
CA ASN A 56 -18.64 -5.56 14.35
C ASN A 56 -17.24 -4.99 14.66
N GLY A 57 -16.18 -5.68 14.24
CA GLY A 57 -14.80 -5.27 14.43
C GLY A 57 -14.32 -4.52 13.19
N LEU A 58 -13.74 -3.35 13.40
CA LEU A 58 -13.05 -2.58 12.37
C LEU A 58 -11.97 -3.46 11.70
N ARG A 59 -12.04 -3.64 10.38
CA ARG A 59 -10.98 -4.30 9.62
C ARG A 59 -10.07 -3.26 8.99
N VAL A 60 -8.77 -3.48 9.13
CA VAL A 60 -7.74 -2.61 8.57
C VAL A 60 -6.87 -3.43 7.62
N PHE A 61 -6.77 -2.95 6.39
CA PHE A 61 -5.92 -3.50 5.35
C PHE A 61 -4.72 -2.58 5.11
N VAL A 62 -3.62 -3.16 4.64
CA VAL A 62 -2.41 -2.41 4.32
C VAL A 62 -1.88 -2.89 2.98
N VAL A 63 -1.47 -1.96 2.14
CA VAL A 63 -0.79 -2.20 0.87
C VAL A 63 0.25 -1.12 0.63
N SER A 64 1.31 -1.44 -0.10
CA SER A 64 2.35 -0.52 -0.59
C SER A 64 2.78 -1.00 -1.98
N ASP A 65 3.60 -0.21 -2.67
CA ASP A 65 4.29 -0.61 -3.91
C ASP A 65 3.31 -1.08 -5.00
N LEU A 66 2.19 -0.35 -5.16
CA LEU A 66 1.20 -0.65 -6.17
C LEU A 66 1.77 -0.43 -7.59
N HIS A 67 2.60 0.60 -7.77
CA HIS A 67 3.20 0.99 -9.05
C HIS A 67 2.23 0.86 -10.23
N THR A 68 1.09 1.53 -10.19
CA THR A 68 0.02 1.39 -11.19
C THR A 68 0.31 2.05 -12.54
N ASP A 69 1.52 2.59 -12.74
CA ASP A 69 2.03 2.85 -14.08
C ASP A 69 2.21 1.56 -14.89
N TYR A 70 2.34 0.40 -14.23
CA TYR A 70 2.19 -0.90 -14.87
C TYR A 70 0.71 -1.25 -15.00
N ASP A 71 0.25 -1.46 -16.23
CA ASP A 71 -1.17 -1.66 -16.52
C ASP A 71 -1.73 -2.93 -15.85
N GLU A 72 -0.92 -3.96 -15.65
CA GLU A 72 -1.30 -5.16 -14.91
C GLU A 72 -1.64 -4.86 -13.44
N ASN A 73 -0.89 -3.95 -12.82
CA ASN A 73 -1.11 -3.55 -11.43
C ASN A 73 -2.32 -2.64 -11.31
N LEU A 74 -2.52 -1.70 -12.25
CA LEU A 74 -3.76 -0.91 -12.29
C LEU A 74 -4.97 -1.81 -12.45
N LYS A 75 -4.91 -2.79 -13.35
CA LYS A 75 -5.98 -3.77 -13.56
C LYS A 75 -6.28 -4.59 -12.31
N TRP A 76 -5.27 -4.93 -11.51
CA TRP A 76 -5.48 -5.57 -10.22
C TRP A 76 -6.29 -4.68 -9.26
N VAL A 77 -5.98 -3.38 -9.18
CA VAL A 77 -6.75 -2.41 -8.38
C VAL A 77 -8.18 -2.30 -8.88
N GLU A 78 -8.38 -2.23 -10.20
CA GLU A 78 -9.72 -2.18 -10.82
C GLU A 78 -10.57 -3.41 -10.46
N CYS A 79 -9.95 -4.60 -10.35
CA CYS A 79 -10.62 -5.85 -10.01
C CYS A 79 -10.99 -5.99 -8.53
N LEU A 80 -10.54 -5.08 -7.65
CA LEU A 80 -10.94 -5.09 -6.25
C LEU A 80 -12.46 -4.92 -6.12
N SER A 81 -13.08 -5.69 -5.24
CA SER A 81 -14.54 -5.65 -5.02
C SER A 81 -14.97 -4.28 -4.48
N ASN A 82 -16.03 -3.74 -5.08
CA ASN A 82 -16.69 -2.52 -4.67
C ASN A 82 -17.76 -2.72 -3.57
N VAL A 83 -17.95 -3.94 -3.08
CA VAL A 83 -18.94 -4.26 -2.03
C VAL A 83 -18.25 -4.83 -0.79
N LYS A 84 -17.26 -5.72 -0.98
CA LYS A 84 -16.67 -6.50 0.11
C LYS A 84 -15.96 -5.66 1.18
N TYR A 85 -15.43 -4.50 0.79
CA TYR A 85 -14.53 -3.67 1.61
C TYR A 85 -15.12 -2.31 2.00
N LYS A 86 -16.40 -2.09 1.71
CA LYS A 86 -17.04 -0.77 1.83
C LYS A 86 -17.06 -0.17 3.23
N ASP A 87 -16.94 -1.02 4.26
CA ASP A 87 -16.95 -0.65 5.68
C ASP A 87 -15.54 -0.78 6.32
N ASP A 88 -14.48 -0.91 5.50
CA ASP A 88 -13.12 -1.17 5.95
C ASP A 88 -12.19 0.02 5.76
N VAL A 89 -11.06 -0.01 6.48
CA VAL A 89 -9.96 0.95 6.34
C VAL A 89 -8.85 0.36 5.48
N LEU A 90 -8.31 1.14 4.55
CA LEU A 90 -7.09 0.81 3.80
C LEU A 90 -5.98 1.80 4.12
N LEU A 91 -4.79 1.28 4.46
CA LEU A 91 -3.55 2.05 4.56
C LEU A 91 -2.72 1.82 3.30
N VAL A 92 -2.41 2.88 2.57
CA VAL A 92 -1.57 2.89 1.38
C VAL A 92 -0.21 3.47 1.76
N ALA A 93 0.76 2.58 1.93
CA ALA A 93 2.08 2.89 2.49
C ALA A 93 3.13 3.17 1.41
N GLY A 94 2.81 4.09 0.49
CA GLY A 94 3.72 4.59 -0.53
C GLY A 94 3.82 3.76 -1.80
N ASP A 95 4.50 4.35 -2.78
CA ASP A 95 4.84 3.81 -4.10
C ASP A 95 3.59 3.35 -4.87
N VAL A 96 2.63 4.27 -4.98
CA VAL A 96 1.36 4.07 -5.69
C VAL A 96 1.57 4.17 -7.19
N ALA A 97 2.14 5.28 -7.64
CA ALA A 97 2.41 5.53 -9.06
C ALA A 97 3.38 6.71 -9.21
N GLU A 98 4.23 6.62 -10.22
CA GLU A 98 5.09 7.72 -10.62
C GLU A 98 4.30 8.85 -11.25
N THR A 99 3.34 8.55 -12.14
CA THR A 99 2.61 9.62 -12.83
C THR A 99 1.41 10.08 -12.02
N TYR A 100 1.22 11.39 -11.91
CA TYR A 100 0.12 12.04 -11.21
C TYR A 100 -1.24 11.58 -11.73
N SER A 101 -1.37 11.38 -13.05
CA SER A 101 -2.61 10.88 -13.64
C SER A 101 -2.96 9.47 -13.15
N LYS A 102 -1.98 8.54 -13.15
CA LYS A 102 -2.17 7.18 -12.63
C LYS A 102 -2.39 7.17 -11.12
N PHE A 103 -1.70 8.03 -10.38
CA PHE A 103 -1.92 8.23 -8.95
C PHE A 103 -3.38 8.62 -8.66
N VAL A 104 -3.89 9.66 -9.33
CA VAL A 104 -5.27 10.15 -9.12
C VAL A 104 -6.29 9.06 -9.45
N VAL A 105 -6.13 8.33 -10.56
CA VAL A 105 -7.01 7.22 -10.93
C VAL A 105 -6.98 6.13 -9.85
N THR A 106 -5.80 5.73 -9.42
CA THR A 106 -5.61 4.65 -8.43
C THR A 106 -6.25 5.01 -7.09
N MET A 107 -5.95 6.21 -6.58
CA MET A 107 -6.49 6.65 -5.29
C MET A 107 -8.01 6.83 -5.33
N SER A 108 -8.56 7.27 -6.46
CA SER A 108 -10.02 7.34 -6.66
C SER A 108 -10.66 5.95 -6.61
N LEU A 109 -10.09 4.98 -7.32
CA LEU A 109 -10.56 3.59 -7.32
C LEU A 109 -10.52 2.97 -5.92
N LEU A 110 -9.44 3.21 -5.16
CA LEU A 110 -9.33 2.71 -3.79
C LEU A 110 -10.35 3.39 -2.87
N ARG A 111 -10.52 4.72 -2.99
CA ARG A 111 -11.48 5.47 -2.21
C ARG A 111 -12.92 5.04 -2.45
N GLU A 112 -13.25 4.66 -3.69
CA GLU A 112 -14.57 4.11 -4.03
C GLU A 112 -14.83 2.75 -3.37
N ARG A 113 -13.81 1.99 -2.99
CA ARG A 113 -13.94 0.59 -2.53
C ARG A 113 -13.87 0.43 -1.01
N PHE A 114 -13.21 1.36 -0.33
CA PHE A 114 -13.00 1.35 1.12
C PHE A 114 -13.70 2.55 1.79
N GLU A 115 -14.09 2.43 3.05
CA GLU A 115 -14.72 3.52 3.79
C GLU A 115 -13.72 4.65 4.03
N HIS A 116 -12.55 4.28 4.53
CA HIS A 116 -11.42 5.17 4.77
C HIS A 116 -10.19 4.67 4.01
N VAL A 117 -9.48 5.59 3.36
CA VAL A 117 -8.18 5.32 2.75
C VAL A 117 -7.19 6.31 3.32
N PHE A 118 -6.12 5.81 3.93
CA PHE A 118 -4.99 6.61 4.40
C PHE A 118 -3.82 6.46 3.45
N TYR A 119 -3.04 7.53 3.29
CA TYR A 119 -1.90 7.54 2.39
C TYR A 119 -0.68 8.20 3.03
N VAL A 120 0.47 7.58 2.82
CA VAL A 120 1.79 8.20 2.94
C VAL A 120 2.54 8.04 1.62
N PRO A 121 3.28 9.06 1.16
CA PRO A 121 4.05 8.96 -0.07
C PRO A 121 5.27 8.05 0.10
N GLY A 122 5.59 7.32 -0.96
CA GLY A 122 6.89 6.69 -1.15
C GLY A 122 7.78 7.53 -2.08
N ASN A 123 9.01 7.08 -2.31
CA ASN A 123 9.95 7.79 -3.17
C ASN A 123 9.51 7.81 -4.64
N HIS A 124 8.86 6.73 -5.11
CA HIS A 124 8.43 6.60 -6.49
C HIS A 124 7.34 7.61 -6.83
N ASP A 125 6.45 7.88 -5.87
CA ASP A 125 5.39 8.88 -5.99
C ASP A 125 5.95 10.28 -6.26
N LEU A 126 7.19 10.58 -5.83
CA LEU A 126 7.81 11.90 -5.93
C LEU A 126 8.84 12.03 -7.06
N TRP A 127 9.08 10.99 -7.85
CA TRP A 127 9.97 11.09 -9.00
C TRP A 127 9.36 11.96 -10.10
N CYS A 128 10.10 12.97 -10.58
CA CYS A 128 9.64 13.87 -11.65
C CYS A 128 10.06 13.43 -13.07
N ARG A 129 10.68 12.26 -13.22
CA ARG A 129 11.33 11.85 -14.48
C ARG A 129 10.36 11.55 -15.65
N ARG A 130 9.16 11.02 -15.38
CA ARG A 130 8.17 10.66 -16.42
C ARG A 130 7.21 11.79 -16.80
N GLU A 131 7.18 12.86 -16.02
CA GLU A 131 6.18 13.94 -16.18
C GLU A 131 6.77 15.23 -16.75
N GLY A 132 8.00 15.16 -17.27
CA GLY A 132 8.65 16.30 -17.93
C GLY A 132 8.74 17.52 -17.01
N GLN A 133 8.41 18.70 -17.56
CA GLN A 133 8.42 19.99 -16.85
C GLN A 133 7.07 20.32 -16.18
N ASN A 134 6.20 19.32 -15.95
CA ASN A 134 4.90 19.55 -15.31
C ASN A 134 5.02 19.99 -13.84
N TYR A 135 6.18 19.75 -13.22
CA TYR A 135 6.52 20.16 -11.88
C TYR A 135 7.91 20.77 -11.88
N VAL A 136 8.11 21.80 -11.07
CA VAL A 136 9.41 22.42 -10.84
C VAL A 136 10.32 21.45 -10.09
N ASP A 137 9.81 20.76 -9.07
CA ASP A 137 10.56 19.81 -8.24
C ASP A 137 9.64 18.77 -7.54
N SER A 138 10.26 17.91 -6.73
CA SER A 138 9.58 16.87 -5.96
C SER A 138 8.71 17.41 -4.82
N VAL A 139 9.01 18.60 -4.29
CA VAL A 139 8.24 19.26 -3.22
C VAL A 139 6.93 19.80 -3.79
N GLU A 140 6.97 20.42 -4.96
CA GLU A 140 5.76 20.84 -5.66
C GLU A 140 4.88 19.62 -5.95
N LYS A 141 5.47 18.55 -6.50
CA LYS A 141 4.73 17.33 -6.79
C LYS A 141 4.11 16.72 -5.53
N PHE A 142 4.86 16.64 -4.43
CA PHE A 142 4.36 16.18 -3.14
C PHE A 142 3.10 16.97 -2.71
N ASN A 143 3.15 18.30 -2.76
CA ASN A 143 2.00 19.14 -2.42
C ASN A 143 0.80 18.88 -3.36
N LYS A 144 1.05 18.67 -4.66
CA LYS A 144 -0.01 18.34 -5.63
C LYS A 144 -0.67 16.99 -5.33
N LEU A 145 0.09 15.98 -4.90
CA LEU A 145 -0.45 14.69 -4.47
C LEU A 145 -1.31 14.83 -3.21
N LEU A 146 -0.86 15.60 -2.21
CA LEU A 146 -1.67 15.85 -1.01
C LEU A 146 -2.98 16.57 -1.34
N GLU A 147 -2.93 17.57 -2.23
CA GLU A 147 -4.14 18.25 -2.70
C GLU A 147 -5.07 17.32 -3.49
N ALA A 148 -4.52 16.39 -4.27
CA ALA A 148 -5.31 15.35 -4.92
C ALA A 148 -5.98 14.42 -3.91
N CYS A 149 -5.25 13.94 -2.90
CA CYS A 149 -5.80 13.12 -1.82
C CYS A 149 -6.95 13.83 -1.12
N LYS A 150 -6.76 15.11 -0.75
CA LYS A 150 -7.80 15.94 -0.13
C LYS A 150 -9.06 16.04 -0.99
N ARG A 151 -8.92 16.26 -2.30
CA ARG A 151 -10.08 16.33 -3.23
C ARG A 151 -10.80 15.00 -3.38
N ILE A 152 -10.06 13.89 -3.39
CA ILE A 152 -10.62 12.53 -3.52
C ILE A 152 -11.28 12.09 -2.20
N GLY A 153 -10.85 12.64 -1.06
CA GLY A 153 -11.26 12.20 0.28
C GLY A 153 -10.39 11.06 0.83
N VAL A 154 -9.12 11.06 0.45
CA VAL A 154 -8.06 10.21 1.02
C VAL A 154 -7.39 10.97 2.15
N GLU A 155 -7.20 10.28 3.27
CA GLU A 155 -6.68 10.83 4.51
C GLU A 155 -5.16 10.84 4.52
N THR A 156 -4.58 12.01 4.81
CA THR A 156 -3.14 12.20 4.96
C THR A 156 -2.76 12.79 6.31
N ASN A 157 -3.76 13.01 7.18
CA ASN A 157 -3.61 13.56 8.52
C ASN A 157 -3.96 12.51 9.59
N PRO A 158 -3.53 12.70 10.85
CA PRO A 158 -3.94 11.85 11.95
C PRO A 158 -5.46 11.83 12.12
N MET A 159 -6.04 10.65 12.31
CA MET A 159 -7.47 10.47 12.54
C MET A 159 -7.74 9.27 13.45
N VAL A 160 -8.83 9.33 14.21
CA VAL A 160 -9.36 8.21 15.00
C VAL A 160 -10.53 7.58 14.24
N VAL A 161 -10.44 6.28 13.97
CA VAL A 161 -11.52 5.46 13.39
C VAL A 161 -12.01 4.48 14.44
N GLY A 162 -13.21 4.70 14.98
CA GLY A 162 -13.70 3.94 16.13
C GLY A 162 -12.80 4.12 17.34
N ALA A 163 -12.13 3.05 17.78
CA ALA A 163 -11.17 3.07 18.89
C ALA A 163 -9.69 3.07 18.42
N LEU A 164 -9.43 3.15 17.11
CA LEU A 164 -8.10 3.07 16.53
C LEU A 164 -7.60 4.46 16.09
N GLY A 165 -6.49 4.91 16.65
CA GLY A 165 -5.77 6.09 16.17
C GLY A 165 -4.80 5.72 15.04
N ILE A 166 -4.87 6.45 13.93
CA ILE A 166 -4.02 6.25 12.74
C ILE A 166 -3.28 7.57 12.49
N ILE A 167 -1.95 7.49 12.36
CA ILE A 167 -1.06 8.65 12.18
C ILE A 167 -0.20 8.40 10.94
N PRO A 168 -0.56 8.96 9.77
CA PRO A 168 0.32 8.99 8.61
C PRO A 168 1.59 9.78 8.92
N LEU A 169 2.76 9.21 8.64
CA LEU A 169 4.05 9.84 8.90
C LEU A 169 4.81 10.05 7.59
N PHE A 170 5.17 11.30 7.30
CA PHE A 170 6.05 11.65 6.18
C PHE A 170 7.51 11.54 6.65
N SER A 171 7.95 10.31 6.86
CA SER A 171 9.31 10.00 7.33
C SER A 171 10.19 9.63 6.15
N TRP A 172 11.08 10.54 5.77
CA TRP A 172 12.08 10.31 4.73
C TRP A 172 13.37 9.72 5.31
N TYR A 173 14.18 9.15 4.44
CA TYR A 173 15.50 8.65 4.81
C TYR A 173 16.46 9.80 5.12
N HIS A 174 17.45 9.50 5.95
CA HIS A 174 18.55 10.40 6.27
C HIS A 174 19.85 9.75 5.80
N GLU A 175 20.76 10.53 5.23
CA GLU A 175 22.05 10.05 4.70
C GLU A 175 22.84 9.22 5.72
N SER A 176 22.68 9.48 7.02
CA SER A 176 23.36 8.72 8.09
C SER A 176 23.00 7.23 8.16
N PHE A 177 21.92 6.82 7.48
CA PHE A 177 21.53 5.42 7.36
C PHE A 177 22.22 4.73 6.18
N ASP A 178 22.77 5.49 5.24
CA ASP A 178 23.58 4.97 4.16
C ASP A 178 25.02 4.75 4.67
N LYS A 179 25.31 3.50 5.02
CA LYS A 179 26.60 3.06 5.58
C LYS A 179 27.29 2.05 4.68
N GLU A 180 26.65 1.68 3.57
CA GLU A 180 27.21 0.72 2.64
C GLU A 180 28.30 1.40 1.81
N GLU A 181 29.26 0.62 1.32
CA GLU A 181 30.28 1.16 0.42
C GLU A 181 29.66 1.47 -0.94
N ASP A 182 30.08 2.57 -1.55
CA ASP A 182 29.67 2.91 -2.92
C ASP A 182 29.94 1.75 -3.87
N ILE A 183 28.95 1.43 -4.71
CA ILE A 183 29.10 0.40 -5.74
C ILE A 183 30.04 0.94 -6.82
N THR A 184 31.29 0.49 -6.76
CA THR A 184 32.30 0.84 -7.76
C THR A 184 32.02 0.16 -9.11
N GLY A 185 32.44 0.80 -10.22
CA GLY A 185 32.28 0.26 -11.57
C GLY A 185 30.96 0.57 -12.26
N TYR A 186 29.97 1.12 -11.54
CA TYR A 186 28.75 1.69 -12.12
C TYR A 186 28.69 3.19 -11.85
N ARG A 187 28.33 3.99 -12.86
CA ARG A 187 28.16 5.43 -12.69
C ARG A 187 26.79 5.71 -12.09
N ILE A 188 26.65 5.46 -10.80
CA ILE A 188 25.49 5.90 -10.02
C ILE A 188 25.78 7.36 -9.61
N PRO A 189 24.97 8.35 -10.02
CA PRO A 189 25.15 9.73 -9.58
C PRO A 189 25.12 9.79 -8.06
N SER A 190 26.09 10.46 -7.44
CA SER A 190 26.10 10.63 -5.98
C SER A 190 24.87 11.41 -5.53
N LEU A 191 24.48 11.25 -4.25
CA LEU A 191 23.38 12.03 -3.67
C LEU A 191 23.61 13.54 -3.89
N GLU A 192 24.85 14.01 -3.72
CA GLU A 192 25.26 15.40 -4.00
C GLU A 192 25.03 15.82 -5.45
N MET A 193 25.30 14.95 -6.45
CA MET A 193 25.00 15.25 -7.86
C MET A 193 23.50 15.40 -8.12
N VAL A 194 22.66 14.70 -7.37
CA VAL A 194 21.19 14.87 -7.45
C VAL A 194 20.75 16.14 -6.72
N THR A 195 21.42 16.52 -5.63
CA THR A 195 21.12 17.74 -4.86
C THR A 195 21.60 19.03 -5.56
N ILE A 196 22.66 18.98 -6.38
CA ILE A 196 23.18 20.15 -7.13
C ILE A 196 22.17 20.68 -8.17
N LEU A 197 21.15 19.92 -8.55
CA LEU A 197 20.04 20.41 -9.38
C LEU A 197 19.02 21.29 -8.62
N LEU A 198 19.15 21.44 -7.30
CA LEU A 198 18.26 22.24 -6.45
C LEU A 198 18.89 23.53 -5.92
N SER A 199 20.13 23.84 -6.32
CA SER A 199 20.74 25.14 -6.04
C SER A 199 20.39 26.09 -7.19
N PRO A 200 19.64 27.18 -6.96
CA PRO A 200 19.53 28.23 -7.97
C PRO A 200 20.94 28.79 -8.16
N SER A 201 21.49 28.59 -9.36
CA SER A 201 22.69 29.30 -9.79
C SER A 201 22.48 30.80 -9.58
N MET A 202 23.41 31.44 -8.86
CA MET A 202 23.52 32.91 -8.78
C MET A 202 23.63 33.56 -10.16
#